data_AF-A0A1G6YSC5-F1
#
_entry.id   AF-A0A1G6YSC5-F1
#
_cell.length_a   1.000
_cell.length_b   1.000
_cell.length_c   1.000
_cell.angle_alpha   90.00
_cell.angle_beta   90.00
_cell.angle_gamma   90.00
#
_symmetry.space_group_name_H-M   'P 1'
#
loop_
_entity.id
_entity.type
_entity.pdbx_description
1 polymer ?
#
loop_
_entity_poly.entity_id
_entity_poly.type
_entity_poly.pdbx_seq_one_letter_code
_entity_poly.pdbx_strand_id
1 'polypeptide(L)'
;MYQHLPNICYECGILLNQESLTKEHVPPKCFFPKNDNFSLITVPSCIEHNGGKSNDDEYLLQIISLQILANEKGQNIATNKAVKGILRNKKRTKSLASNATLVYVDEEKTGQLKPTFAFKFDEFKFNNSVSSICKGLYYHEFHKVFNGDIEIYNRSLAKVPVH
;
A
#
# COMPACT_ATOMS: atom_id res chain seq x y z
N MET A 1 12.22 13.83 -8.44
CA MET A 1 12.68 15.23 -8.61
C MET A 1 11.99 16.04 -7.52
N TYR A 2 12.67 16.36 -6.41
CA TYR A 2 12.09 17.03 -5.22
C TYR A 2 12.81 18.35 -4.89
N GLN A 3 13.81 18.73 -5.69
CA GLN A 3 14.70 19.86 -5.40
C GLN A 3 13.99 21.23 -5.41
N HIS A 4 12.73 21.28 -5.86
CA HIS A 4 11.87 22.46 -5.82
C HIS A 4 10.90 22.46 -4.63
N LEU A 5 10.79 21.35 -3.88
CA LEU A 5 9.88 21.25 -2.75
C LEU A 5 10.50 21.88 -1.50
N PRO A 6 9.69 22.50 -0.61
CA PRO A 6 10.18 22.97 0.68
C PRO A 6 10.77 21.82 1.49
N ASN A 7 11.85 22.06 2.24
CA ASN A 7 12.45 21.06 3.13
C ASN A 7 11.62 20.92 4.42
N ILE A 8 10.38 20.48 4.27
CA ILE A 8 9.44 20.21 5.37
C ILE A 8 9.04 18.73 5.25
N CYS A 9 8.98 18.01 6.37
CA CYS A 9 8.47 16.65 6.34
C CYS A 9 7.01 16.65 5.90
N TYR A 10 6.69 15.93 4.82
CA TYR A 10 5.33 15.91 4.26
C TYR A 10 4.27 15.36 5.23
N GLU A 11 4.69 14.55 6.22
CA GLU A 11 3.80 13.84 7.14
C GLU A 11 3.59 14.63 8.45
N CYS A 12 4.65 15.11 9.11
CA CYS A 12 4.56 15.81 10.40
C CYS A 12 4.83 17.32 10.36
N GLY A 13 5.26 17.86 9.22
CA GLY A 13 5.43 19.29 9.03
C GLY A 13 6.63 19.96 9.70
N ILE A 14 7.57 19.19 10.26
CA ILE A 14 8.81 19.77 10.80
C ILE A 14 9.74 20.27 9.68
N LEU A 15 10.47 21.35 9.94
CA LEU A 15 11.53 21.82 9.04
C LEU A 15 12.71 20.84 9.07
N LEU A 16 13.21 20.47 7.91
CA LEU A 16 14.30 19.51 7.72
C LEU A 16 15.60 20.24 7.39
N ASN A 17 16.65 19.88 8.11
CA ASN A 17 18.03 20.27 7.82
C ASN A 17 18.76 19.12 7.09
N GLN A 18 20.04 19.31 6.75
CA GLN A 18 20.82 18.29 6.01
C GLN A 18 20.92 16.94 6.75
N GLU A 19 20.88 16.93 8.08
CA GLU A 19 21.00 15.72 8.89
C GLU A 19 19.68 14.94 9.03
N SER A 20 18.56 15.66 8.99
CA SER A 20 17.21 15.10 9.16
C SER A 20 16.46 14.87 7.83
N LEU A 21 16.93 15.48 6.74
CA LEU A 21 16.32 15.38 5.42
C LEU A 21 16.56 14.01 4.80
N THR A 22 15.49 13.24 4.69
CA THR A 22 15.43 12.03 3.88
C THR A 22 14.44 12.20 2.72
N LYS A 23 14.40 11.19 1.84
CA LYS A 23 13.48 11.19 0.68
C LYS A 23 12.64 9.95 0.73
N GLU A 24 11.37 10.14 0.49
CA GLU A 24 10.39 9.08 0.51
C GLU A 24 9.72 8.95 -0.84
N HIS A 25 9.53 7.71 -1.29
CA HIS A 25 8.84 7.42 -2.53
C HIS A 25 7.33 7.38 -2.31
N VAL A 26 6.59 8.00 -3.22
CA VAL A 26 5.13 8.04 -3.20
C VAL A 26 4.62 7.73 -4.61
N PRO A 27 4.04 6.53 -4.89
CA PRO A 27 3.84 5.40 -4.00
C PRO A 27 5.14 4.74 -3.50
N PRO A 28 5.07 3.86 -2.47
CA PRO A 28 6.22 3.17 -1.92
C PRO A 28 7.07 2.45 -2.97
N LYS A 29 8.39 2.54 -2.81
CA LYS A 29 9.35 1.94 -3.76
C LYS A 29 9.17 0.43 -3.92
N CYS A 30 8.68 -0.25 -2.88
CA CYS A 30 8.46 -1.70 -2.88
C CYS A 30 7.41 -2.15 -3.92
N PHE A 31 6.55 -1.24 -4.40
CA PHE A 31 5.54 -1.55 -5.42
C PHE A 31 6.17 -1.75 -6.80
N PHE A 32 7.39 -1.28 -7.02
CA PHE A 32 8.01 -1.24 -8.35
C PHE A 32 9.10 -2.33 -8.54
N PRO A 33 9.28 -2.85 -9.76
CA PRO A 33 10.46 -3.60 -10.19
C PRO A 33 11.78 -2.90 -9.87
N LYS A 34 12.85 -3.68 -9.64
CA LYS A 34 14.16 -3.14 -9.23
C LYS A 34 14.96 -2.60 -10.42
N ASN A 35 14.62 -3.05 -11.62
CA ASN A 35 15.42 -2.84 -12.84
C ASN A 35 14.77 -1.82 -13.79
N ASP A 36 13.65 -1.23 -13.39
CA ASP A 36 12.93 -0.27 -14.20
C ASP A 36 13.28 1.14 -13.73
N ASN A 37 13.68 1.99 -14.68
CA ASN A 37 13.98 3.40 -14.46
C ASN A 37 12.69 4.22 -14.40
N PHE A 38 11.82 3.93 -13.44
CA PHE A 38 10.65 4.77 -13.23
C PHE A 38 11.05 6.12 -12.62
N SER A 39 10.56 7.22 -13.22
CA SER A 39 10.63 8.55 -12.61
C SER A 39 9.61 8.65 -11.47
N LEU A 40 9.90 7.97 -10.36
CA LEU A 40 9.03 7.94 -9.20
C LEU A 40 8.98 9.31 -8.51
N ILE A 41 7.78 9.72 -8.11
CA ILE A 41 7.58 10.87 -7.24
C ILE A 41 8.31 10.64 -5.91
N THR A 42 8.97 11.68 -5.43
CA THR A 42 9.67 11.68 -4.14
C THR A 42 9.34 12.95 -3.38
N VAL A 43 9.09 12.82 -2.09
CA VAL A 43 8.84 13.95 -1.17
C VAL A 43 9.84 13.98 -0.02
N PRO A 44 10.13 15.16 0.54
CA PRO A 44 10.96 15.31 1.74
C PRO A 44 10.29 14.69 2.96
N SER A 45 11.04 13.91 3.73
CA SER A 45 10.57 13.21 4.92
C SER A 45 11.64 13.18 6.01
N CYS A 46 11.26 13.19 7.28
CA CYS A 46 12.23 12.96 8.35
C CYS A 46 12.61 11.46 8.44
N ILE A 47 13.66 11.16 9.19
CA ILE A 47 14.13 9.77 9.39
C ILE A 47 13.02 8.88 9.98
N GLU A 48 12.24 9.42 10.92
CA GLU A 48 11.17 8.70 11.61
C GLU A 48 10.06 8.24 10.65
N HIS A 49 9.51 9.14 9.84
CA HIS A 49 8.39 8.80 8.94
C HIS A 49 8.83 7.94 7.76
N ASN A 50 10.04 8.17 7.22
CA ASN A 50 10.57 7.33 6.14
C ASN A 50 10.93 5.93 6.63
N GLY A 51 11.55 5.82 7.81
CA GLY A 51 11.94 4.53 8.40
C GLY A 51 10.77 3.74 8.98
N GLY A 52 9.80 4.42 9.60
CA GLY A 52 8.72 3.81 10.38
C GLY A 52 7.71 3.01 9.57
N LYS A 53 7.54 3.31 8.28
CA LYS A 53 6.44 2.74 7.48
C LYS A 53 6.79 1.52 6.63
N SER A 54 8.05 1.07 6.63
CA SER A 54 8.49 -0.02 5.73
C SER A 54 7.66 -1.31 5.88
N ASN A 55 7.29 -1.66 7.13
CA ASN A 55 6.45 -2.83 7.39
C ASN A 55 5.03 -2.66 6.86
N ASP A 56 4.47 -1.46 6.95
CA ASP A 56 3.11 -1.14 6.53
C ASP A 56 3.02 -1.09 4.99
N ASP A 57 4.04 -0.54 4.32
CA ASP A 57 4.17 -0.53 2.86
C ASP A 57 4.23 -1.95 2.29
N GLU A 58 5.04 -2.81 2.93
CA GLU A 58 5.16 -4.21 2.54
C GLU A 58 3.88 -5.00 2.83
N TYR A 59 3.12 -4.63 3.86
CA TYR A 59 1.80 -5.18 4.14
C TYR A 59 0.79 -4.76 3.07
N LEU A 60 0.76 -3.48 2.69
CA LEU A 60 -0.11 -2.98 1.63
C LEU A 60 0.17 -3.69 0.29
N LEU A 61 1.45 -3.88 -0.06
CA LEU A 61 1.84 -4.66 -1.24
C LEU A 61 1.30 -6.10 -1.20
N GLN A 62 1.31 -6.73 -0.02
CA GLN A 62 0.75 -8.09 0.16
C GLN A 62 -0.73 -8.13 -0.17
N ILE A 63 -1.51 -7.22 0.40
CA ILE A 63 -2.96 -7.18 0.18
C ILE A 63 -3.29 -6.91 -1.28
N ILE A 64 -2.64 -5.91 -1.90
CA ILE A 64 -2.85 -5.60 -3.33
C ILE A 64 -2.51 -6.82 -4.20
N SER A 65 -1.41 -7.51 -3.90
CA SER A 65 -0.99 -8.70 -4.67
C SER A 65 -2.00 -9.84 -4.57
N LEU A 66 -2.61 -10.06 -3.40
CA LEU A 66 -3.60 -11.11 -3.20
C LEU A 66 -4.90 -10.84 -3.96
N GLN A 67 -5.35 -9.58 -3.98
CA GLN A 67 -6.51 -9.17 -4.77
C GLN A 67 -6.28 -9.40 -6.27
N ILE A 68 -5.06 -9.15 -6.75
CA ILE A 68 -4.71 -9.40 -8.16
C ILE A 68 -4.68 -10.90 -8.46
N LEU A 69 -4.14 -11.73 -7.54
CA LEU A 69 -4.15 -13.20 -7.70
C LEU A 69 -5.56 -13.79 -7.67
N ALA A 70 -6.48 -13.16 -6.95
CA ALA A 70 -7.89 -13.57 -6.91
C ALA A 70 -8.65 -13.24 -8.22
N ASN A 71 -8.10 -12.42 -9.12
CA ASN A 71 -8.76 -12.04 -10.36
C ASN A 71 -8.08 -12.71 -11.57
N GLU A 72 -8.82 -13.54 -12.32
CA GLU A 72 -8.31 -14.24 -13.52
C GLU A 72 -7.68 -13.28 -14.56
N LYS A 73 -8.11 -12.00 -14.59
CA LYS A 73 -7.62 -10.98 -15.54
C LYS A 73 -6.31 -10.28 -15.13
N GLY A 74 -5.82 -10.48 -13.90
CA GLY A 74 -4.70 -9.71 -13.32
C GLY A 74 -3.28 -10.26 -13.55
N GLN A 75 -3.12 -11.35 -14.30
CA GLN A 75 -1.92 -12.19 -14.19
C GLN A 75 -0.65 -11.65 -14.87
N ASN A 76 -0.70 -10.71 -15.82
CA ASN A 76 0.36 -10.79 -16.83
C ASN A 76 1.68 -10.02 -16.65
N ILE A 77 1.83 -8.84 -16.01
CA ILE A 77 3.13 -8.12 -16.19
C ILE A 77 3.77 -7.48 -14.93
N ALA A 78 3.02 -7.01 -13.93
CA ALA A 78 3.62 -6.36 -12.74
C ALA A 78 3.68 -7.25 -11.47
N THR A 79 2.81 -8.26 -11.41
CA THR A 79 2.42 -8.99 -10.19
C THR A 79 3.46 -10.02 -9.72
N ASN A 80 4.23 -10.58 -10.65
CA ASN A 80 5.14 -11.69 -10.37
C ASN A 80 6.23 -11.36 -9.34
N LYS A 81 6.76 -10.14 -9.31
CA LYS A 81 7.82 -9.77 -8.35
C LYS A 81 7.28 -9.56 -6.94
N ALA A 82 6.13 -8.90 -6.81
CA ALA A 82 5.46 -8.68 -5.53
C ALA A 82 5.05 -10.02 -4.91
N VAL A 83 4.39 -10.89 -5.70
CA VAL A 83 3.99 -12.24 -5.29
C VAL A 83 5.21 -13.10 -4.94
N LYS A 84 6.27 -13.13 -5.78
CA LYS A 84 7.51 -13.86 -5.46
C LYS A 84 8.19 -13.34 -4.20
N GLY A 85 8.17 -12.03 -3.96
CA GLY A 85 8.74 -11.41 -2.76
C GLY A 85 8.03 -11.86 -1.49
N ILE A 86 6.70 -11.96 -1.54
CA ILE A 86 5.86 -12.46 -0.44
C ILE A 86 6.13 -13.94 -0.22
N LEU A 87 6.05 -14.76 -1.26
CA LEU A 87 6.25 -16.21 -1.19
C LEU A 87 7.64 -16.60 -0.68
N ARG A 88 8.67 -15.79 -0.99
CA ARG A 88 10.04 -16.03 -0.51
C ARG A 88 10.21 -15.78 0.99
N ASN A 89 9.37 -14.94 1.60
CA ASN A 89 9.43 -14.67 3.03
C ASN A 89 8.54 -15.66 3.80
N LYS A 90 9.13 -16.76 4.25
CA LYS A 90 8.44 -17.84 4.99
C LYS A 90 7.60 -17.34 6.18
N LYS A 91 8.03 -16.29 6.88
CA LYS A 91 7.28 -15.71 8.01
C LYS A 91 5.99 -15.03 7.54
N ARG A 92 6.05 -14.31 6.42
CA ARG A 92 4.89 -13.64 5.81
C ARG A 92 3.93 -14.65 5.20
N THR A 93 4.45 -15.63 4.46
CA THR A 93 3.63 -16.74 3.92
C THR A 93 2.91 -17.49 5.04
N LYS A 94 3.61 -17.79 6.16
CA LYS A 94 3.00 -18.45 7.32
C LYS A 94 1.92 -17.60 7.98
N SER A 95 2.17 -16.31 8.18
CA SER A 95 1.19 -15.38 8.74
C SER A 95 -0.04 -15.21 7.87
N LEU A 96 0.14 -15.23 6.55
CA LEU A 96 -0.94 -15.14 5.60
C LEU A 96 -1.78 -16.42 5.60
N ALA A 97 -1.14 -17.58 5.54
CA ALA A 97 -1.80 -18.88 5.61
C ALA A 97 -2.55 -19.08 6.94
N SER A 98 -2.01 -18.61 8.07
CA SER A 98 -2.70 -18.71 9.37
C SER A 98 -3.93 -17.82 9.49
N ASN A 99 -4.03 -16.77 8.67
CA ASN A 99 -5.17 -15.86 8.63
C ASN A 99 -6.16 -16.18 7.49
N ALA A 100 -5.90 -17.24 6.72
CA ALA A 100 -6.72 -17.65 5.60
C ALA A 100 -7.91 -18.49 6.07
N THR A 101 -9.11 -18.14 5.62
CA THR A 101 -10.33 -18.91 5.83
C THR A 101 -10.88 -19.33 4.48
N LEU A 102 -11.11 -20.62 4.27
CA LEU A 102 -11.80 -21.11 3.08
C LEU A 102 -13.25 -20.62 3.12
N VAL A 103 -13.66 -19.90 2.09
CA VAL A 103 -15.02 -19.39 1.91
C VAL A 103 -15.52 -19.75 0.52
N TYR A 104 -16.83 -19.74 0.34
CA TYR A 104 -17.48 -19.99 -0.94
C TYR A 104 -18.17 -18.70 -1.37
N VAL A 105 -17.84 -18.21 -2.56
CA VAL A 105 -18.36 -16.94 -3.10
C VAL A 105 -19.01 -17.16 -4.46
N ASP A 106 -20.09 -16.42 -4.70
CA ASP A 106 -20.73 -16.30 -6.01
C ASP A 106 -20.32 -14.94 -6.61
N GLU A 107 -19.16 -14.90 -7.25
CA GLU A 107 -18.59 -13.66 -7.81
C GLU A 107 -19.42 -13.09 -8.96
N GLU A 108 -20.05 -13.98 -9.74
CA GLU A 108 -20.77 -13.63 -10.96
C GLU A 108 -22.29 -13.44 -10.72
N LYS A 109 -22.75 -13.68 -9.49
CA LYS A 109 -24.18 -13.68 -9.11
C LYS A 109 -25.02 -14.66 -9.93
N THR A 110 -24.45 -15.82 -10.24
CA THR A 110 -25.08 -16.88 -11.05
C THR A 110 -25.68 -17.99 -10.21
N GLY A 111 -25.53 -17.93 -8.88
CA GLY A 111 -25.84 -18.99 -7.92
C GLY A 111 -24.73 -20.04 -7.80
N GLN A 112 -23.64 -19.94 -8.58
CA GLN A 112 -22.56 -20.90 -8.55
C GLN A 112 -21.47 -20.49 -7.56
N LEU A 113 -21.38 -21.22 -6.45
CA LEU A 113 -20.37 -21.02 -5.43
C LEU A 113 -19.01 -21.58 -5.87
N LYS A 114 -17.98 -20.73 -5.87
CA LYS A 114 -16.58 -21.11 -6.10
C LYS A 114 -15.79 -20.97 -4.78
N PRO A 115 -14.90 -21.93 -4.44
CA PRO A 115 -14.07 -21.84 -3.26
C PRO A 115 -12.98 -20.77 -3.44
N THR A 116 -12.77 -19.95 -2.41
CA THR A 116 -11.69 -18.95 -2.34
C THR A 116 -11.21 -18.78 -0.90
N PHE A 117 -10.15 -17.99 -0.70
CA PHE A 117 -9.63 -17.67 0.63
C PHE A 117 -9.97 -16.23 1.03
N ALA A 118 -10.67 -16.08 2.16
CA ALA A 118 -10.80 -14.81 2.86
C ALA A 118 -9.64 -14.62 3.84
N PHE A 119 -9.18 -13.39 4.01
CA PHE A 119 -8.10 -13.05 4.92
C PHE A 119 -8.54 -11.97 5.90
N LYS A 120 -8.19 -12.13 7.18
CA LYS A 120 -8.35 -11.04 8.15
C LYS A 120 -7.37 -9.92 7.83
N PHE A 121 -7.90 -8.73 7.68
CA PHE A 121 -7.18 -7.53 7.27
C PHE A 121 -6.73 -6.71 8.47
N ASP A 122 -5.51 -6.17 8.41
CA ASP A 122 -4.94 -5.23 9.37
C ASP A 122 -5.22 -3.81 8.84
N GLU A 123 -6.38 -3.29 9.24
CA GLU A 123 -6.88 -1.98 8.81
C GLU A 123 -5.93 -0.85 9.17
N PHE A 124 -5.24 -0.95 10.31
CA PHE A 124 -4.32 0.08 10.77
C PHE A 124 -3.14 0.24 9.79
N LYS A 125 -2.47 -0.85 9.45
CA LYS A 125 -1.32 -0.80 8.51
C LYS A 125 -1.75 -0.38 7.12
N PHE A 126 -2.90 -0.85 6.66
CA PHE A 126 -3.42 -0.44 5.37
C PHE A 126 -3.73 1.05 5.34
N ASN A 127 -4.47 1.54 6.33
CA ASN A 127 -4.88 2.94 6.39
C ASN A 127 -3.67 3.86 6.54
N ASN A 128 -2.67 3.50 7.36
CA ASN A 128 -1.42 4.26 7.47
C ASN A 128 -0.71 4.38 6.13
N SER A 129 -0.48 3.26 5.43
CA SER A 129 0.20 3.28 4.14
C SER A 129 -0.54 4.09 3.08
N VAL A 130 -1.87 3.92 2.98
CA VAL A 130 -2.70 4.68 2.03
C VAL A 130 -2.72 6.17 2.40
N SER A 131 -2.85 6.50 3.69
CA SER A 131 -2.81 7.86 4.21
C SER A 131 -1.49 8.56 3.85
N SER A 132 -0.34 7.92 4.11
CA SER A 132 0.97 8.46 3.74
C SER A 132 1.12 8.65 2.22
N ILE A 133 0.54 7.76 1.39
CA ILE A 133 0.50 7.98 -0.06
C ILE A 133 -0.31 9.23 -0.40
N CYS A 134 -1.51 9.38 0.16
CA CYS A 134 -2.37 10.54 -0.07
C CYS A 134 -1.70 11.84 0.36
N LYS A 135 -1.12 11.89 1.56
CA LYS A 135 -0.40 13.07 2.08
C LYS A 135 0.83 13.39 1.24
N GLY A 136 1.58 12.37 0.81
CA GLY A 136 2.74 12.55 -0.05
C GLY A 136 2.36 13.13 -1.42
N LEU A 137 1.30 12.64 -2.05
CA LEU A 137 0.78 13.19 -3.31
C LEU A 137 0.27 14.61 -3.12
N TYR A 138 -0.45 14.87 -2.04
CA TYR A 138 -0.92 16.22 -1.70
C TYR A 138 0.24 17.20 -1.52
N TYR A 139 1.29 16.80 -0.78
CA TYR A 139 2.46 17.63 -0.57
C TYR A 139 3.22 17.89 -1.88
N HIS A 140 3.37 16.87 -2.73
CA HIS A 140 3.99 17.02 -4.03
C HIS A 140 3.25 18.02 -4.93
N GLU A 141 1.92 18.00 -4.92
CA GLU A 141 1.10 18.86 -5.78
C GLU A 141 0.94 20.29 -5.23
N PHE A 142 0.70 20.42 -3.92
CA PHE A 142 0.31 21.69 -3.30
C PHE A 142 1.42 22.35 -2.48
N HIS A 143 2.55 21.66 -2.29
CA HIS A 143 3.68 22.10 -1.44
C HIS A 143 3.25 22.45 -0.01
N LYS A 144 2.20 21.78 0.48
CA LYS A 144 1.59 21.99 1.78
C LYS A 144 1.43 20.66 2.50
N VAL A 145 1.67 20.68 3.81
CA VAL A 145 1.40 19.54 4.68
C VAL A 145 -0.10 19.40 4.83
N PHE A 146 -0.62 18.18 4.63
CA PHE A 146 -2.02 17.90 4.83
C PHE A 146 -2.30 17.62 6.31
N ASN A 147 -3.05 18.52 6.94
CA ASN A 147 -3.44 18.44 8.35
C ASN A 147 -4.92 18.10 8.57
N GLY A 148 -5.64 17.75 7.50
CA GLY A 148 -7.04 17.33 7.58
C GLY A 148 -7.18 15.84 7.91
N ASP A 149 -8.44 15.41 8.00
CA ASP A 149 -8.77 13.99 8.16
C ASP A 149 -8.76 13.27 6.82
N ILE A 150 -8.33 12.00 6.82
CA ILE A 150 -8.34 11.13 5.66
C ILE A 150 -9.30 9.98 5.94
N GLU A 151 -10.36 9.90 5.15
CA GLU A 151 -11.30 8.78 5.18
C GLU A 151 -11.06 7.87 3.99
N ILE A 152 -10.80 6.58 4.26
CA ILE A 152 -10.52 5.59 3.24
C ILE A 152 -11.75 4.69 3.06
N TYR A 153 -12.39 4.82 1.91
CA TYR A 153 -13.57 4.03 1.56
C TYR A 153 -13.19 2.78 0.77
N ASN A 154 -13.35 1.60 1.38
CA ASN A 154 -13.19 0.33 0.71
C ASN A 154 -14.56 -0.30 0.44
N ARG A 155 -15.00 -0.30 -0.83
CA ARG A 155 -16.28 -0.87 -1.25
C ARG A 155 -16.39 -2.37 -0.97
N SER A 156 -15.27 -3.10 -0.92
CA SER A 156 -15.25 -4.52 -0.58
C SER A 156 -15.44 -4.77 0.93
N LEU A 157 -15.31 -3.73 1.78
CA LEU A 157 -15.58 -3.77 3.22
C LEU A 157 -16.93 -3.13 3.59
N ALA A 158 -17.52 -2.34 2.68
CA ALA A 158 -18.89 -1.89 2.82
C ALA A 158 -19.79 -3.12 2.79
N LYS A 159 -20.42 -3.44 3.92
CA LYS A 159 -21.45 -4.48 4.01
C LYS A 159 -22.47 -4.21 2.89
N VAL A 160 -22.40 -4.97 1.81
CA VAL A 160 -23.50 -5.02 0.85
C VAL A 160 -24.66 -5.59 1.64
N PRO A 161 -25.78 -4.87 1.81
CA PRO A 161 -26.96 -5.46 2.41
C PRO A 161 -27.33 -6.64 1.52
N VAL A 162 -27.27 -7.84 2.08
CA VAL A 162 -27.86 -9.00 1.44
C VAL A 162 -29.36 -8.78 1.59
N HIS A 163 -29.99 -8.29 0.54
CA HIS A 163 -31.44 -8.28 0.39
C HIS A 163 -31.88 -9.62 -0.21
#